data_AF-A0A552ESY8-F1
#
_entry.id   AF-A0A552ESY8-F1
#
_cell.length_a   1.000
_cell.length_b   1.000
_cell.length_c   1.000
_cell.angle_alpha   90.00
_cell.angle_beta   90.00
_cell.angle_gamma   90.00
#
_symmetry.space_group_name_H-M   'P 1'
#
loop_
_entity.id
_entity.type
_entity.pdbx_description
1 polymer ?
#
loop_
_entity_poly.entity_id
_entity_poly.type
_entity_poly.pdbx_seq_one_letter_code
_entity_poly.pdbx_strand_id
1 'polypeptide(L)'
;MNTQLIYSLARIILSLSEEERELLNRKIESEQRENWQTNAQILDLENRVKQYENQYRMSSEEFYPRFRSGELGDAMDYFEWNVDYEMLLAARKEISLRSN
;
A
#
# COMPACT_ATOMS: atom_id res chain seq x y z
N MET A 1 -1.47 26.22 8.09
CA MET A 1 -2.77 25.82 7.53
C MET A 1 -3.30 26.99 6.71
N ASN A 2 -3.42 26.85 5.39
CA ASN A 2 -3.77 27.97 4.51
C ASN A 2 -5.30 28.17 4.52
N THR A 3 -5.79 29.08 5.35
CA THR A 3 -7.22 29.36 5.52
C THR A 3 -7.88 29.83 4.23
N GLN A 4 -7.17 30.54 3.35
CA GLN A 4 -7.71 30.95 2.05
C GLN A 4 -8.04 29.77 1.14
N LEU A 5 -7.22 28.71 1.19
CA LEU A 5 -7.45 27.49 0.42
C LEU A 5 -8.71 26.74 0.90
N ILE A 6 -8.93 26.73 2.21
CA ILE A 6 -10.13 26.09 2.80
C ILE A 6 -11.39 26.83 2.38
N TYR A 7 -11.37 28.17 2.40
CA TYR A 7 -12.51 28.98 1.97
C TYR A 7 -12.81 28.83 0.47
N SER A 8 -11.78 28.77 -0.39
CA SER A 8 -11.99 28.57 -1.83
C SER A 8 -12.59 27.19 -2.13
N LEU A 9 -12.08 26.13 -1.47
CA LEU A 9 -12.65 24.78 -1.58
C LEU A 9 -14.09 24.71 -1.10
N ALA A 10 -14.39 25.32 0.06
CA ALA A 10 -15.75 25.36 0.60
C ALA A 10 -16.73 26.06 -0.36
N ARG A 11 -16.31 27.16 -1.00
CA ARG A 11 -17.13 27.88 -1.97
C ARG A 11 -17.43 27.05 -3.22
N ILE A 12 -16.44 26.31 -3.71
CA ILE A 12 -16.61 25.41 -4.86
C ILE A 12 -17.62 24.31 -4.51
N ILE A 13 -17.44 23.63 -3.37
CA ILE A 13 -18.35 22.57 -2.91
C ILE A 13 -19.79 23.09 -2.77
N LEU A 14 -19.97 24.29 -2.22
CA LEU A 14 -21.28 24.91 -2.08
C LEU A 14 -21.93 25.28 -3.41
N SER A 15 -21.14 25.54 -4.45
CA SER A 15 -21.64 25.86 -5.81
C SER A 15 -21.99 24.64 -6.67
N LEU A 16 -21.63 23.42 -6.23
CA LEU A 16 -21.93 22.18 -6.95
C LEU A 16 -23.43 21.88 -6.95
N SER A 17 -23.94 21.39 -8.08
CA SER A 17 -25.28 20.78 -8.19
C SER A 17 -25.39 19.51 -7.35
N GLU A 18 -26.61 19.02 -7.13
CA GLU A 18 -26.82 17.78 -6.39
C GLU A 18 -26.15 16.58 -7.09
N GLU A 19 -26.22 16.53 -8.43
CA GLU A 19 -25.57 15.48 -9.23
C GLU A 19 -24.04 15.54 -9.13
N GLU A 20 -23.46 16.74 -9.11
CA GLU A 20 -22.01 16.94 -8.98
C GLU A 20 -21.51 16.56 -7.58
N ARG A 21 -22.29 16.86 -6.53
CA ARG A 21 -22.00 16.45 -5.15
C ARG A 21 -22.07 14.94 -4.99
N GLU A 22 -23.07 14.31 -5.58
CA GLU A 22 -23.23 12.85 -5.57
C GLU A 22 -22.05 12.17 -6.28
N LEU A 23 -21.63 12.70 -7.44
CA LEU A 23 -20.44 12.19 -8.14
C LEU A 23 -19.17 12.36 -7.30
N LEU A 24 -18.99 13.50 -6.64
CA LEU A 24 -17.88 13.75 -5.74
C LEU A 24 -17.86 12.76 -4.56
N ASN A 25 -19.00 12.55 -3.90
CA ASN A 25 -19.12 11.62 -2.78
C ASN A 25 -18.78 10.18 -3.19
N ARG A 26 -19.33 9.70 -4.31
CA ARG A 26 -18.98 8.37 -4.85
C ARG A 26 -17.50 8.24 -5.15
N LYS A 27 -16.88 9.31 -5.69
CA LYS A 27 -15.44 9.31 -5.96
C LYS A 27 -14.64 9.21 -4.66
N ILE A 28 -14.97 10.02 -3.66
CA ILE A 28 -14.34 9.97 -2.33
C ILE A 28 -14.50 8.56 -1.72
N GLU A 29 -15.69 7.99 -1.73
CA GLU A 29 -15.95 6.64 -1.19
C GLU A 29 -15.14 5.56 -1.91
N SER A 30 -15.02 5.65 -3.24
CA SER A 30 -14.22 4.71 -4.03
C SER A 30 -12.74 4.78 -3.65
N GLU A 31 -12.19 5.98 -3.49
CA GLU A 31 -10.79 6.18 -3.09
C GLU A 31 -10.54 5.72 -1.66
N GLN A 32 -11.46 6.01 -0.73
CA GLN A 32 -11.37 5.52 0.64
C GLN A 32 -11.39 3.98 0.71
N ARG A 33 -12.27 3.36 -0.09
CA ARG A 33 -12.37 1.89 -0.16
C ARG A 33 -11.09 1.27 -0.74
N GLU A 34 -10.57 1.86 -1.81
CA GLU A 34 -9.33 1.41 -2.44
C GLU A 34 -8.15 1.52 -1.47
N ASN A 35 -8.01 2.66 -0.79
CA ASN A 35 -6.99 2.86 0.24
C ASN A 35 -7.11 1.86 1.39
N TRP A 36 -8.35 1.57 1.83
CA TRP A 36 -8.59 0.55 2.84
C TRP A 36 -8.11 -0.84 2.38
N GLN A 37 -8.41 -1.21 1.13
CA GLN A 37 -8.00 -2.49 0.55
C GLN A 37 -6.48 -2.61 0.44
N THR A 38 -5.80 -1.59 -0.07
CA THR A 38 -4.33 -1.57 -0.18
C THR A 38 -3.68 -1.66 1.19
N ASN A 39 -4.18 -0.91 2.19
CA ASN A 39 -3.65 -0.98 3.56
C ASN A 39 -3.85 -2.36 4.19
N ALA A 40 -5.01 -2.99 3.99
CA ALA A 40 -5.28 -4.34 4.48
C ALA A 40 -4.34 -5.37 3.81
N GLN A 41 -4.09 -5.24 2.51
CA GLN A 41 -3.16 -6.09 1.78
C GLN A 41 -1.71 -5.95 2.29
N ILE A 42 -1.26 -4.71 2.56
CA ILE A 42 0.07 -4.48 3.14
C ILE A 42 0.20 -5.17 4.50
N LEU A 43 -0.81 -5.02 5.36
CA LEU A 43 -0.79 -5.63 6.68
C LEU A 43 -0.72 -7.17 6.61
N ASP A 44 -1.45 -7.78 5.68
CA ASP A 44 -1.38 -9.23 5.44
C ASP A 44 0.02 -9.66 4.97
N LEU A 45 0.57 -8.98 3.96
CA LEU A 45 1.90 -9.25 3.43
C LEU A 45 2.99 -9.06 4.50
N GLU A 46 2.90 -8.03 5.33
CA GLU A 46 3.82 -7.81 6.46
C GLU A 46 3.78 -8.95 7.46
N ASN A 47 2.60 -9.49 7.77
CA ASN A 47 2.46 -10.63 8.67
C ASN A 47 3.06 -11.90 8.07
N ARG A 48 2.80 -12.18 6.79
CA ARG A 48 3.38 -13.33 6.08
C ARG A 48 4.90 -13.24 6.01
N VAL A 49 5.42 -12.08 5.62
CA VAL A 49 6.86 -11.79 5.60
C VAL A 49 7.48 -12.00 7.00
N LYS A 50 6.86 -11.46 8.06
CA LYS A 50 7.34 -11.67 9.43
C LYS A 50 7.36 -13.14 9.86
N GLN A 51 6.45 -13.97 9.36
CA GLN A 51 6.46 -15.40 9.68
C GLN A 51 7.73 -16.06 9.13
N TYR A 52 8.10 -15.77 7.87
CA TYR A 52 9.35 -16.24 7.29
C TYR A 52 10.58 -15.68 8.00
N GLU A 53 10.58 -14.39 8.33
CA GLU A 53 11.69 -13.76 9.05
C GLU A 53 11.95 -14.45 10.40
N ASN A 54 10.89 -14.79 11.12
CA ASN A 54 10.99 -15.51 12.39
C ASN A 54 11.40 -16.98 12.20
N GLN A 55 10.86 -17.67 11.19
CA GLN A 55 11.16 -19.06 10.87
C GLN A 55 12.63 -19.25 10.51
N TYR A 56 13.15 -18.38 9.64
CA TYR A 56 14.52 -18.46 9.13
C TYR A 56 15.52 -17.61 9.91
N ARG A 57 15.05 -16.81 10.89
CA ARG A 57 15.86 -15.87 11.70
C ARG A 57 16.72 -14.95 10.82
N MET A 58 16.14 -14.46 9.74
CA MET A 58 16.80 -13.63 8.74
C MET A 58 15.81 -12.54 8.33
N SER A 59 16.24 -11.28 8.23
CA SER A 59 15.34 -10.23 7.77
C SER A 59 15.10 -10.35 6.27
N SER A 60 13.98 -9.82 5.76
CA SER A 60 13.70 -9.81 4.33
C SER A 60 14.70 -8.97 3.53
N GLU A 61 15.28 -7.95 4.18
CA GLU A 61 16.35 -7.12 3.62
C GLU A 61 17.65 -7.91 3.42
N GLU A 62 17.93 -8.88 4.29
CA GLU A 62 19.07 -9.80 4.16
C GLU A 62 18.77 -10.97 3.21
N PHE A 63 17.55 -11.50 3.28
CA PHE A 63 17.08 -12.62 2.46
C PHE A 63 17.06 -12.28 0.97
N TYR A 64 16.47 -11.14 0.61
CA TYR A 64 16.25 -10.75 -0.78
C TYR A 64 17.52 -10.74 -1.65
N PRO A 65 18.63 -10.06 -1.27
CA PRO A 65 19.84 -10.09 -2.08
C PRO A 65 20.48 -11.49 -2.16
N ARG A 66 20.43 -12.29 -1.08
CA ARG A 66 20.98 -13.66 -1.05
C ARG A 66 20.18 -14.64 -1.90
N PHE A 67 18.85 -14.50 -1.91
CA PHE A 67 17.99 -15.27 -2.80
C PHE A 67 18.28 -14.93 -4.26
N ARG A 68 18.40 -13.63 -4.57
CA ARG A 68 18.66 -13.14 -5.94
C ARG A 68 20.06 -13.50 -6.45
N SER A 69 21.05 -13.66 -5.57
CA SER A 69 22.39 -14.12 -5.94
C SER A 69 22.50 -15.65 -6.06
N GLY A 70 21.45 -16.40 -5.71
CA GLY A 70 21.47 -17.87 -5.71
C GLY A 70 22.26 -18.48 -4.57
N GLU A 71 22.54 -17.72 -3.50
CA GLU A 71 23.22 -18.20 -2.30
C GLU A 71 22.31 -19.04 -1.40
N LEU A 72 21.00 -18.92 -1.59
CA LEU A 72 20.00 -19.70 -0.88
C LEU A 72 19.63 -20.96 -1.67
N GLY A 73 19.19 -21.99 -0.94
CA GLY A 73 18.73 -23.25 -1.53
C GLY A 73 17.42 -23.10 -2.31
N ASP A 74 16.86 -24.23 -2.68
CA ASP A 74 15.66 -24.38 -3.51
C ASP A 74 14.39 -24.65 -2.70
N ALA A 75 14.38 -24.30 -1.42
CA ALA A 75 13.20 -24.47 -0.57
C ALA A 75 12.03 -23.65 -1.13
N MET A 76 10.86 -24.28 -1.25
CA MET A 76 9.64 -23.65 -1.77
C MET A 76 9.28 -22.35 -1.02
N ASP A 77 9.44 -22.36 0.30
CA ASP A 77 9.25 -21.21 1.19
C ASP A 77 10.07 -19.98 0.76
N TYR A 78 11.27 -20.15 0.19
CA TYR A 78 12.07 -19.01 -0.30
C TYR A 78 11.44 -18.35 -1.53
N PHE A 79 10.83 -19.13 -2.42
CA PHE A 79 10.11 -18.57 -3.56
C PHE A 79 8.86 -17.81 -3.11
N GLU A 80 8.10 -18.39 -2.18
CA GLU A 80 6.91 -17.74 -1.62
C GLU A 80 7.27 -16.45 -0.86
N TRP A 81 8.31 -16.51 -0.02
CA TRP A 81 8.81 -15.34 0.70
C TRP A 81 9.30 -14.25 -0.24
N ASN A 82 10.02 -14.59 -1.32
CA ASN A 82 10.45 -13.61 -2.32
C ASN A 82 9.25 -12.91 -2.98
N VAL A 83 8.23 -13.68 -3.38
CA VAL A 83 7.02 -13.13 -4.00
C VAL A 83 6.29 -12.21 -3.01
N ASP A 84 6.09 -12.65 -1.77
CA ASP A 84 5.41 -11.86 -0.75
C ASP A 84 6.15 -10.56 -0.43
N TYR A 85 7.48 -10.61 -0.38
CA TYR A 85 8.31 -9.44 -0.13
C TYR A 85 8.31 -8.47 -1.32
N GLU A 86 8.40 -8.95 -2.56
CA GLU A 86 8.28 -8.10 -3.76
C GLU A 86 6.90 -7.43 -3.83
N MET A 87 5.83 -8.17 -3.53
CA MET A 87 4.47 -7.63 -3.46
C MET A 87 4.34 -6.56 -2.37
N LEU A 88 4.96 -6.77 -1.20
CA LEU A 88 4.96 -5.79 -0.11
C LEU A 88 5.65 -4.49 -0.52
N LEU A 89 6.82 -4.59 -1.17
CA LEU A 89 7.55 -3.42 -1.67
C LEU A 89 6.75 -2.66 -2.73
N ALA A 90 6.09 -3.36 -3.64
CA ALA A 90 5.24 -2.75 -4.66
C ALA A 90 4.05 -2.00 -4.03
N ALA A 91 3.33 -2.63 -3.09
CA ALA A 91 2.19 -2.01 -2.41
C ALA A 91 2.60 -0.79 -1.58
N ARG A 92 3.74 -0.84 -0.88
CA ARG A 92 4.27 0.33 -0.14
C ARG A 92 4.66 1.48 -1.07
N LYS A 93 5.26 1.17 -2.23
CA LYS A 93 5.61 2.19 -3.23
C LYS A 93 4.36 2.88 -3.78
N GLU A 94 3.29 2.12 -4.02
CA GLU A 94 2.02 2.65 -4.48
C GLU A 94 1.41 3.66 -3.48
N ILE A 95 1.37 3.33 -2.19
CA ILE A 95 0.90 4.28 -1.15
C ILE A 95 1.79 5.53 -1.09
N SER A 96 3.11 5.37 -1.19
CA SER A 96 4.04 6.50 -1.16
C SER A 96 3.82 7.47 -2.32
N LEU A 97 3.51 6.95 -3.51
CA LEU A 97 3.18 7.77 -4.68
C LEU A 97 1.84 8.49 -4.54
N ARG A 98 0.85 7.86 -3.89
CA ARG A 98 -0.48 8.46 -3.64
C ARG A 98 -0.47 9.51 -2.54
N SER A 99 0.54 9.49 -1.66
CA SER A 99 0.66 10.39 -0.52
C SER A 99 1.46 11.68 -0.81
N ASN A 100 2.02 11.82 -2.03
CA ASN A 100 2.72 13.02 -2.52
C ASN A 100 1.84 13.83 -3.46
#